data_AF-A0ABD5DJW9-F1
#
_entry.id   AF-A0ABD5DJW9-F1
#
_cell.length_a   1.000
_cell.length_b   1.000
_cell.length_c   1.000
_cell.angle_alpha   90.00
_cell.angle_beta   90.00
_cell.angle_gamma   90.00
#
_symmetry.space_group_name_H-M   'P 1'
#
loop_
_entity.id
_entity.type
_entity.pdbx_description
1 polymer ?
#
loop_
_entity_poly.entity_id
_entity_poly.type
_entity_poly.pdbx_seq_one_letter_code
_entity_poly.pdbx_strand_id
1 'polypeptide(L)' 'FWRWLDRAASGNPTKRDVILAALFMVLANRYDWQLFLEVTGPGGSGKSILAEIATMLAGEDNATSADIDTLEDPR' A
#
# COMPACT_ATOMS: atom_id res chain seq x y z
N PHE A 1 -12.82 -1.82 6.09
CA PHE A 1 -12.15 -2.28 4.85
C PHE A 1 -12.98 -2.04 3.59
N TRP A 2 -14.07 -2.78 3.32
CA TRP A 2 -14.79 -2.71 2.03
C TRP A 2 -15.28 -1.32 1.61
N ARG A 3 -15.87 -0.54 2.53
CA ARG A 3 -16.28 0.86 2.24
C ARG A 3 -15.12 1.75 1.82
N TRP A 4 -13.94 1.53 2.41
CA TRP A 4 -12.73 2.26 2.02
C TRP A 4 -12.22 1.79 0.66
N LEU A 5 -12.22 0.48 0.40
CA LEU A 5 -11.77 -0.10 -0.86
C LEU A 5 -12.60 0.41 -2.05
N ASP A 6 -13.92 0.43 -1.92
CA ASP A 6 -14.81 0.95 -2.96
C ASP A 6 -14.60 2.45 -3.20
N ARG A 7 -14.31 3.23 -2.14
CA ARG A 7 -13.95 4.65 -2.24
C ARG A 7 -12.59 4.86 -2.92
N ALA A 8 -11.56 4.11 -2.51
CA ALA A 8 -10.21 4.18 -3.08
C ALA A 8 -10.20 3.76 -4.56
N ALA A 9 -11.03 2.78 -4.91
CA ALA A 9 -11.27 2.34 -6.28
C ALA A 9 -12.19 3.28 -7.07
N SER A 10 -12.86 4.23 -6.41
CA SER A 10 -13.87 5.12 -7.04
C SER A 10 -14.95 4.34 -7.81
N GLY A 11 -15.36 3.19 -7.26
CA GLY A 11 -16.32 2.27 -7.89
C GLY A 11 -15.78 1.50 -9.10
N ASN A 12 -14.51 1.66 -9.48
CA ASN A 12 -13.91 0.94 -10.61
C ASN A 12 -13.49 -0.49 -10.18
N PRO A 13 -14.08 -1.55 -10.76
CA PRO A 13 -13.78 -2.93 -10.36
C PRO A 13 -12.35 -3.34 -10.67
N THR A 14 -11.78 -2.93 -11.81
CA THR A 14 -10.38 -3.20 -12.15
C THR A 14 -9.43 -2.56 -11.14
N LYS A 15 -9.69 -1.31 -10.75
CA LYS A 15 -8.87 -0.62 -9.74
C LYS A 15 -8.96 -1.31 -8.37
N ARG A 16 -10.14 -1.81 -8.02
CA ARG A 16 -10.34 -2.61 -6.81
C ARG A 16 -9.51 -3.89 -6.84
N ASP A 17 -9.49 -4.61 -7.95
CA ASP A 17 -8.70 -5.84 -8.10
C ASP A 17 -7.19 -5.57 -8.01
N VAL A 18 -6.71 -4.46 -8.59
CA VAL A 18 -5.31 -4.04 -8.46
C VAL A 18 -4.94 -3.75 -7.00
N ILE A 19 -5.79 -3.06 -6.25
CA ILE A 19 -5.56 -2.80 -4.82
C ILE A 19 -5.53 -4.12 -4.03
N LEU A 20 -6.42 -5.07 -4.34
CA LEU A 20 -6.43 -6.38 -3.68
C LEU A 20 -5.18 -7.20 -4.01
N ALA A 21 -4.71 -7.18 -5.26
CA ALA A 21 -3.47 -7.84 -5.67
C ALA A 21 -2.24 -7.25 -4.96
N ALA A 22 -2.21 -5.92 -4.82
CA ALA A 22 -1.17 -5.22 -4.06
C ALA A 22 -1.16 -5.65 -2.58
N LEU A 23 -2.33 -5.68 -1.93
CA LEU A 23 -2.43 -6.14 -0.53
C LEU A 23 -2.09 -7.63 -0.39
N PHE A 24 -2.43 -8.46 -1.37
CA PHE A 24 -2.05 -9.87 -1.39
C PHE A 24 -0.53 -10.06 -1.53
N MET A 25 0.13 -9.28 -2.39
CA MET A 25 1.60 -9.29 -2.52
C MET A 25 2.27 -9.07 -1.15
N VAL A 26 1.78 -8.08 -0.39
CA VAL A 26 2.28 -7.75 0.95
C VAL A 26 1.99 -8.89 1.93
N LEU A 27 0.73 -9.32 2.04
CA LEU A 27 0.30 -10.37 2.98
C LEU A 27 1.01 -11.71 2.75
N ALA A 28 1.17 -12.11 1.49
CA ALA A 28 1.81 -13.37 1.11
C ALA A 28 3.34 -13.27 1.06
N ASN A 29 3.91 -12.12 1.44
CA ASN A 29 5.34 -11.83 1.41
C ASN A 29 5.99 -12.25 0.07
N ARG A 30 5.37 -11.86 -1.06
CA ARG A 30 5.82 -12.23 -2.42
C ARG A 30 7.01 -11.39 -2.88
N TYR A 31 8.10 -11.41 -2.12
CA TYR A 31 9.37 -10.77 -2.49
C TYR A 31 9.94 -11.32 -3.80
N ASP A 32 9.56 -12.55 -4.18
CA ASP A 32 9.93 -13.18 -5.44
C ASP A 32 9.35 -12.48 -6.69
N TRP A 33 8.29 -11.67 -6.53
CA TRP A 33 7.71 -10.91 -7.64
C TRP A 33 8.60 -9.76 -8.10
N GLN A 34 9.51 -9.28 -7.25
CA GLN A 34 10.40 -8.15 -7.54
C GLN A 34 9.64 -6.89 -8.02
N LEU A 35 8.45 -6.66 -7.45
CA LEU A 35 7.62 -5.49 -7.73
C LEU A 35 7.65 -4.52 -6.54
N PHE A 36 7.57 -3.22 -6.84
CA PHE A 36 7.31 -2.18 -5.84
C PHE A 36 5.93 -1.58 -6.07
N LEU A 37 5.28 -1.16 -4.98
CA LEU A 37 3.95 -0.55 -5.02
C LEU A 37 4.09 0.96 -4.85
N GLU A 38 3.84 1.71 -5.92
CA GLU A 38 3.74 3.17 -5.86
C GLU A 38 2.27 3.59 -5.78
N VAL A 39 1.89 4.26 -4.70
CA VAL A 39 0.49 4.66 -4.46
C VAL A 39 0.39 6.19 -4.53
N THR A 40 -0.12 6.71 -5.64
CA THR A 40 -0.23 8.16 -5.91
C THR A 40 -1.68 8.64 -5.99
N GLY A 41 -1.89 9.95 -5.86
CA GLY A 41 -3.20 10.59 -6.10
C GLY A 41 -3.49 11.80 -5.22
N PRO A 42 -4.63 12.48 -5.43
CA PRO A 42 -5.01 13.71 -4.70
C PRO A 42 -5.12 13.51 -3.19
N GLY A 43 -4.97 14.58 -2.40
CA GLY A 43 -5.20 14.56 -0.96
C GLY A 43 -6.60 14.01 -0.61
N GLY A 44 -6.71 13.23 0.47
CA GLY A 44 -8.00 12.65 0.89
C GLY A 44 -8.49 11.43 0.09
N SER A 45 -7.67 10.90 -0.84
CA SER A 45 -8.01 9.70 -1.63
C SER A 45 -7.85 8.37 -0.89
N GLY A 46 -7.41 8.38 0.37
CA GLY A 46 -7.30 7.18 1.21
C GLY A 46 -5.97 6.43 1.11
N LYS A 47 -4.90 7.06 0.59
CA LYS A 47 -3.56 6.45 0.47
C LYS A 47 -2.94 6.08 1.82
N SER A 48 -3.06 6.94 2.83
CA SER A 48 -2.53 6.65 4.17
C SER A 48 -3.17 5.42 4.79
N ILE A 49 -4.47 5.19 4.54
CA ILE A 49 -5.15 3.96 4.97
C ILE A 49 -4.64 2.74 4.19
N LEU A 50 -4.27 2.88 2.91
CA LEU A 50 -3.63 1.78 2.17
C LEU A 50 -2.31 1.39 2.82
N ALA A 51 -1.47 2.38 3.13
CA ALA A 51 -0.18 2.16 3.80
C ALA A 51 -0.38 1.49 5.16
N GLU A 52 -1.31 1.98 5.98
CA GLU A 52 -1.64 1.41 7.29
C GLU A 52 -2.11 -0.05 7.19
N ILE A 53 -2.97 -0.38 6.21
CA ILE A 53 -3.39 -1.76 5.97
C ILE A 53 -2.20 -2.63 5.54
N ALA A 54 -1.34 -2.14 4.65
CA ALA A 54 -0.14 -2.87 4.22
C ALA A 54 0.81 -3.14 5.39
N THR A 55 1.05 -2.16 6.26
CA THR A 55 1.82 -2.31 7.51
C THR A 55 1.22 -3.39 8.41
N MET A 56 -0.10 -3.37 8.63
CA MET A 56 -0.78 -4.41 9.43
C MET A 56 -0.65 -5.81 8.81
N LEU A 57 -0.61 -5.93 7.49
CA LEU A 57 -0.47 -7.21 6.78
C LEU A 57 0.96 -7.74 6.81
N ALA A 58 1.97 -6.86 6.70
CA ALA A 58 3.38 -7.23 6.75
C ALA A 58 3.85 -7.56 8.18
N GLY A 59 3.17 -7.00 9.18
CA GLY A 59 3.64 -6.92 10.57
C GLY A 59 4.51 -5.67 10.76
N GLU A 60 4.39 -5.02 11.92
CA GLU A 60 5.09 -3.76 12.22
C GLU A 60 6.61 -3.88 12.08
N ASP A 61 7.18 -5.05 12.39
CA ASP A 61 8.62 -5.33 12.24
C ASP A 61 9.10 -5.35 10.78
N ASN A 62 8.20 -5.61 9.82
CA ASN A 62 8.52 -5.66 8.38
C ASN A 62 8.07 -4.38 7.65
N ALA A 63 7.58 -3.38 8.36
CA ALA A 63 7.05 -2.16 7.78
C ALA A 63 7.80 -0.94 8.32
N THR A 64 8.66 -0.37 7.48
CA THR A 64 9.29 0.93 7.78
C THR A 64 8.54 2.04 7.05
N SER A 65 8.08 3.06 7.79
CA SER A 65 7.64 4.31 7.19
C SER A 65 8.88 5.16 6.94
N ALA A 66 9.35 5.20 5.69
CA ALA A 66 10.38 6.15 5.29
C ALA A 66 9.69 7.31 4.56
N ASP A 67 9.76 8.52 5.14
CA ASP A 67 9.68 9.73 4.32
C ASP A 67 10.93 9.77 3.43
N ILE A 68 10.85 10.32 2.22
CA ILE A 68 11.98 10.36 1.27
C ILE A 68 13.24 11.02 1.88
N ASP A 69 13.08 11.89 2.88
CA ASP A 69 14.18 12.48 3.65
C ASP A 69 14.98 11.44 4.47
N THR A 70 14.35 10.34 4.89
CA THR A 70 15.01 9.22 5.61
C THR A 70 15.88 8.34 4.72
N LEU A 71 15.73 8.44 3.39
CA LEU A 71 16.57 7.72 2.42
C LEU A 71 17.84 8.50 2.03
N GLU A 72 17.89 9.80 2.34
CA GLU A 72 19.00 10.68 1.99
C GLU A 72 20.05 10.90 3.10
N ASP A 73 19.89 10.32 4.30
CA ASP A 73 20.92 10.39 5.35
C ASP A 73 21.69 9.05 5.50
N PRO A 74 22.87 8.90 4.88
CA PRO A 74 23.72 7.73 5.01
C PRO A 74 24.62 7.82 6.26
N ARG A 75 24.07 8.14 7.43
CA ARG A 75 24.82 8.22 8.70
C ARG A 75 24.49 7.09 9.66
#